data_AF-A0A3D1DQD3-F1
#
_entry.id   AF-A0A3D1DQD3-F1
#
_cell.length_a   1.000
_cell.length_b   1.000
_cell.length_c   1.000
_cell.angle_alpha   90.00
_cell.angle_beta   90.00
_cell.angle_gamma   90.00
#
_symmetry.space_group_name_H-M   'P 1'
#
loop_
_entity.id
_entity.type
_entity.pdbx_description
1 polymer ?
#
loop_
_entity_poly.entity_id
_entity_poly.type
_entity_poly.pdbx_seq_one_letter_code
_entity_poly.pdbx_strand_id
1 'polypeptide(L)'
;MLEVASGHARSIWQSGVDAVDSGRLVRQAVSCDGTTLEVCDRRYPLDTLERLIVVGAGKAGAGMSAALEELLPAEFLSERVSGWVNVPADCVRPLERIRLHAARPAGVNEPTAEGVAGSEAILRLVGEATPEDLVLVLISGGGSALLPAPVSGITLEDKLAVTRLLMLSGATINQLNCVRKRLSAVKGGGLARAASTAGAVQGLLISDVIGDPLD
;
A
#
# COMPACT_ATOMS: atom_id res chain seq x y z
N MET A 1 28.93 34.53 1.47
CA MET A 1 28.51 34.06 0.13
C MET A 1 28.29 32.55 0.10
N LEU A 2 29.24 31.73 0.56
CA LEU A 2 29.10 30.26 0.64
C LEU A 2 27.97 29.79 1.60
N GLU A 3 27.78 30.44 2.75
CA GLU A 3 26.69 30.10 3.69
C GLU A 3 25.30 30.37 3.13
N VAL A 4 25.12 31.47 2.38
CA VAL A 4 23.84 31.81 1.75
C VAL A 4 23.50 30.83 0.62
N ALA A 5 24.50 30.46 -0.19
CA ALA A 5 24.32 29.46 -1.24
C ALA A 5 23.99 28.06 -0.66
N SER A 6 24.64 27.68 0.45
CA SER A 6 24.33 26.45 1.19
C SER A 6 22.91 26.46 1.77
N GLY A 7 22.47 27.60 2.31
CA GLY A 7 21.10 27.79 2.80
C GLY A 7 20.04 27.61 1.71
N HIS A 8 20.25 28.23 0.53
CA HIS A 8 19.33 28.06 -0.60
C HIS A 8 19.30 26.62 -1.11
N ALA A 9 20.45 25.95 -1.22
CA ALA A 9 20.52 24.54 -1.65
C ALA A 9 19.74 23.61 -0.71
N ARG A 10 19.88 23.80 0.61
CA ARG A 10 19.12 23.04 1.61
C ARG A 10 17.63 23.31 1.52
N SER A 11 17.22 24.57 1.31
CA SER A 11 15.81 24.93 1.14
C SER A 11 15.18 24.27 -0.09
N ILE A 12 15.90 24.25 -1.21
CA ILE A 12 15.44 23.61 -2.46
C ILE A 12 15.31 22.10 -2.24
N TRP A 13 16.33 21.46 -1.67
CA TRP A 13 16.30 20.03 -1.37
C TRP A 13 15.16 19.66 -0.42
N GLN A 14 14.99 20.41 0.68
CA GLN A 14 13.93 20.18 1.65
C GLN A 14 12.54 20.35 1.02
N SER A 15 12.36 21.37 0.17
CA SER A 15 11.10 21.55 -0.57
C SER A 15 10.78 20.35 -1.46
N GLY A 16 11.81 19.73 -2.07
CA GLY A 16 11.67 18.50 -2.84
C GLY A 16 11.26 17.30 -1.98
N VAL A 17 11.89 17.12 -0.80
CA VAL A 17 11.53 16.07 0.16
C VAL A 17 10.10 16.26 0.68
N ASP A 18 9.75 17.48 1.08
CA ASP A 18 8.43 17.84 1.59
C ASP A 18 7.32 17.70 0.54
N ALA A 19 7.66 17.80 -0.75
CA ALA A 19 6.71 17.62 -1.84
C ALA A 19 6.29 16.16 -2.00
N VAL A 20 7.14 15.20 -1.60
CA VAL A 20 6.86 13.76 -1.68
C VAL A 20 6.57 13.13 -0.33
N ASP A 21 6.30 13.95 0.69
CA ASP A 21 5.81 13.47 1.98
C ASP A 21 4.49 12.71 1.78
N SER A 22 4.45 11.48 2.28
CA SER A 22 3.31 10.58 2.08
C SER A 22 2.00 11.12 2.65
N GLY A 23 2.04 11.82 3.79
CA GLY A 23 0.84 12.40 4.38
C GLY A 23 0.34 13.59 3.56
N ARG A 24 1.25 14.44 3.09
CA ARG A 24 0.91 15.54 2.17
C ARG A 24 0.28 15.01 0.88
N LEU A 25 0.87 13.99 0.26
CA LEU A 25 0.34 13.40 -0.98
C LEU A 25 -1.07 12.81 -0.78
N VAL A 26 -1.31 12.13 0.35
CA VAL A 26 -2.66 11.66 0.70
C VAL A 26 -3.63 12.82 0.85
N ARG A 27 -3.27 13.90 1.56
CA ARG A 27 -4.14 15.10 1.71
C ARG A 27 -4.37 15.87 0.41
N GLN A 28 -3.54 15.67 -0.61
CA GLN A 28 -3.76 16.21 -1.95
C GLN A 28 -4.70 15.34 -2.79
N ALA A 29 -4.64 14.02 -2.60
CA ALA A 29 -5.43 13.06 -3.35
C ALA A 29 -6.77 12.70 -2.66
N VAL A 30 -6.90 12.94 -1.37
CA VAL A 30 -8.07 12.56 -0.57
C VAL A 30 -8.56 13.76 0.21
N SER A 31 -9.87 13.99 0.19
CA SER A 31 -10.54 14.97 1.03
C SER A 31 -11.88 14.44 1.52
N CYS A 32 -12.34 14.96 2.66
CA CYS A 32 -13.68 14.68 3.16
C CYS A 32 -14.29 15.95 3.74
N ASP A 33 -15.52 16.27 3.34
CA ASP A 33 -16.27 17.43 3.82
C ASP A 33 -17.25 17.11 4.96
N GLY A 34 -17.15 15.90 5.52
CA GLY A 34 -18.05 15.37 6.54
C GLY A 34 -19.23 14.57 5.98
N THR A 35 -19.56 14.74 4.70
CA THR A 35 -20.68 14.03 4.04
C THR A 35 -20.23 13.18 2.87
N THR A 36 -19.17 13.60 2.19
CA THR A 36 -18.64 12.93 1.00
C THR A 36 -17.14 12.72 1.18
N LEU A 37 -16.68 11.50 0.92
CA LEU A 37 -15.27 11.18 0.75
C LEU A 37 -14.92 11.30 -0.73
N GLU A 38 -13.96 12.16 -1.05
CA GLU A 38 -13.40 12.29 -2.40
C GLU A 38 -12.01 11.65 -2.42
N VAL A 39 -11.79 10.72 -3.36
CA VAL A 39 -10.51 10.07 -3.62
C VAL A 39 -10.18 10.29 -5.08
N CYS A 40 -9.15 11.09 -5.34
CA CYS A 40 -8.78 11.67 -6.61
C CYS A 40 -9.96 12.41 -7.25
N ASP A 41 -10.55 11.84 -8.30
CA ASP A 41 -11.66 12.40 -9.08
C ASP A 41 -13.00 11.69 -8.81
N ARG A 42 -13.06 10.79 -7.81
CA ARG A 42 -14.26 10.00 -7.48
C ARG A 42 -14.78 10.36 -6.10
N ARG A 43 -16.11 10.36 -6.00
CA ARG A 43 -16.86 10.75 -4.80
C ARG A 43 -17.67 9.60 -4.25
N TYR A 44 -17.66 9.49 -2.93
CA TYR A 44 -18.36 8.46 -2.16
C TYR A 44 -19.18 9.13 -1.05
N PRO A 45 -20.51 9.23 -1.20
CA PRO A 45 -21.38 9.71 -0.13
C PRO A 45 -21.29 8.78 1.09
N LEU A 46 -20.94 9.33 2.26
CA LEU A 46 -20.70 8.55 3.48
C LEU A 46 -21.98 7.93 4.05
N ASP A 47 -23.14 8.47 3.72
CA ASP A 47 -24.45 7.93 4.09
C ASP A 47 -24.74 6.59 3.41
N THR A 48 -24.29 6.42 2.17
CA THR A 48 -24.44 5.18 1.37
C THR A 48 -23.25 4.22 1.46
N LEU A 49 -22.07 4.71 1.87
CA LEU A 49 -20.88 3.89 2.02
C LEU A 49 -20.93 3.10 3.33
N GLU A 50 -21.12 1.79 3.27
CA GLU A 50 -21.19 0.95 4.48
C GLU A 50 -19.84 0.82 5.17
N ARG A 51 -18.79 0.44 4.44
CA ARG A 51 -17.43 0.37 5.00
C ARG A 51 -16.37 0.90 4.06
N LEU A 52 -15.36 1.51 4.66
CA LEU A 52 -14.09 1.79 4.01
C LEU A 52 -13.07 0.75 4.46
N ILE A 53 -12.67 -0.12 3.54
CA ILE A 53 -11.68 -1.17 3.75
C ILE A 53 -10.32 -0.67 3.23
N VAL A 54 -9.40 -0.36 4.13
CA VAL A 54 -8.07 0.17 3.79
C VAL A 54 -7.04 -0.93 3.84
N VAL A 55 -6.49 -1.30 2.69
CA VAL A 55 -5.42 -2.31 2.61
C VAL A 55 -4.20 -1.76 1.90
N GLY A 56 -3.04 -2.38 2.05
CA GLY A 56 -1.89 -1.89 1.33
C GLY A 56 -0.57 -2.42 1.79
N ALA A 57 0.49 -1.91 1.17
CA ALA A 57 1.85 -2.12 1.64
C ALA A 57 2.84 -1.11 1.09
N GLY A 58 3.86 -0.83 1.90
CA GLY A 58 4.98 0.00 1.49
C GLY A 58 5.66 0.71 2.66
N LYS A 59 6.85 1.25 2.40
CA LYS A 59 7.60 2.07 3.38
C LYS A 59 6.82 3.31 3.83
N ALA A 60 6.04 3.90 2.92
CA ALA A 60 5.21 5.07 3.20
C ALA A 60 3.84 4.71 3.81
N GLY A 61 3.51 3.41 3.94
CA GLY A 61 2.18 2.97 4.37
C GLY A 61 1.77 3.56 5.72
N ALA A 62 2.71 3.72 6.66
CA ALA A 62 2.41 4.33 7.95
C ALA A 62 1.96 5.79 7.85
N GLY A 63 2.63 6.60 7.03
CA GLY A 63 2.27 8.00 6.81
C GLY A 63 1.00 8.16 5.98
N MET A 64 0.81 7.29 4.98
CA MET A 64 -0.42 7.27 4.17
C MET A 64 -1.65 6.93 5.02
N SER A 65 -1.57 5.87 5.84
CA SER A 65 -2.67 5.46 6.72
C SER A 65 -2.98 6.51 7.78
N ALA A 66 -1.95 7.11 8.40
CA ALA A 66 -2.15 8.15 9.41
C ALA A 66 -2.89 9.37 8.84
N ALA A 67 -2.45 9.86 7.67
CA ALA A 67 -3.11 10.99 7.01
C ALA A 67 -4.55 10.67 6.59
N LEU A 68 -4.84 9.41 6.23
CA LEU A 68 -6.19 8.99 5.90
C LEU A 68 -7.11 9.01 7.13
N GLU A 69 -6.67 8.49 8.29
CA GLU A 69 -7.48 8.55 9.52
C GLU A 69 -7.76 10.00 9.94
N GLU A 70 -6.75 10.89 9.84
CA GLU A 70 -6.90 12.31 10.17
C GLU A 70 -7.93 13.06 9.30
N LEU A 71 -8.19 12.58 8.08
CA LEU A 71 -9.14 13.20 7.15
C LEU A 71 -10.59 12.77 7.37
N LEU A 72 -10.80 11.63 8.02
CA LEU A 72 -12.13 11.03 8.14
C LEU A 72 -12.88 11.56 9.38
N PRO A 73 -14.21 11.75 9.31
CA PRO A 73 -15.02 12.07 10.47
C PRO A 73 -14.87 10.99 11.54
N ALA A 74 -14.72 11.38 12.82
CA ALA A 74 -14.42 10.45 13.91
C ALA A 74 -15.44 9.31 14.06
N GLU A 75 -16.74 9.60 13.87
CA GLU A 75 -17.81 8.59 13.91
C GLU A 75 -17.67 7.57 12.76
N PHE A 76 -17.47 8.06 11.53
CA PHE A 76 -17.24 7.19 10.38
C PHE A 76 -15.96 6.36 10.54
N LEU A 77 -14.86 6.97 11.00
CA LEU A 77 -13.61 6.29 11.28
C LEU A 77 -13.83 5.13 12.26
N SER A 78 -14.34 5.43 13.46
CA SER A 78 -14.49 4.45 14.53
C SER A 78 -15.44 3.29 14.19
N GLU A 79 -16.51 3.55 13.44
CA GLU A 79 -17.55 2.55 13.17
C GLU A 79 -17.39 1.82 11.83
N ARG A 80 -16.97 2.51 10.77
CA ARG A 80 -17.06 2.04 9.38
C ARG A 80 -15.72 1.81 8.70
N VAL A 81 -14.60 2.16 9.34
CA VAL A 81 -13.27 1.89 8.80
C VAL A 81 -12.72 0.58 9.37
N SER A 82 -12.15 -0.24 8.49
CA SER A 82 -11.30 -1.37 8.86
C SER A 82 -10.06 -1.36 7.97
N GLY A 83 -8.89 -1.70 8.52
CA GLY A 83 -7.70 -1.68 7.67
C GLY A 83 -6.54 -2.55 8.12
N TRP A 84 -5.75 -2.96 7.14
CA TRP A 84 -4.53 -3.74 7.30
C TRP A 84 -3.48 -3.32 6.27
N VAL A 85 -2.39 -2.72 6.72
CA VAL A 85 -1.31 -2.24 5.85
C VAL A 85 0.02 -2.84 6.29
N ASN A 86 0.68 -3.54 5.38
CA ASN A 86 1.98 -4.15 5.61
C ASN A 86 3.10 -3.12 5.47
N VAL A 87 3.87 -2.91 6.55
CA VAL A 87 4.98 -1.95 6.60
C VAL A 87 6.25 -2.61 7.15
N PRO A 88 7.44 -2.01 6.93
CA PRO A 88 8.64 -2.39 7.67
C PRO A 88 8.43 -2.23 9.19
N ALA A 89 9.09 -3.05 10.00
CA ALA A 89 8.91 -3.05 11.46
C ALA A 89 9.20 -1.69 12.12
N ASP A 90 10.14 -0.92 11.59
CA ASP A 90 10.51 0.43 12.03
C ASP A 90 9.50 1.53 11.62
N CYS A 91 8.50 1.18 10.81
CA CYS A 91 7.42 2.10 10.41
C CYS A 91 6.13 1.88 11.23
N VAL A 92 6.06 0.86 12.08
CA VAL A 92 4.85 0.58 12.87
C VAL A 92 4.64 1.68 13.92
N ARG A 93 3.40 2.18 13.99
CA ARG A 93 2.94 3.15 14.99
C ARG A 93 1.46 2.86 15.32
N PRO A 94 0.97 3.29 16.49
CA PRO A 94 -0.45 3.19 16.79
C PRO A 94 -1.26 4.07 15.85
N LEU A 95 -2.39 3.54 15.41
CA LEU A 95 -3.46 4.15 14.62
C LEU A 95 -4.79 3.67 15.21
N GLU A 96 -5.89 4.34 14.89
CA GLU A 96 -7.20 4.06 15.49
C GLU A 96 -7.83 2.78 14.93
N ARG A 97 -7.81 2.62 13.60
CA ARG A 97 -8.58 1.60 12.88
C ARG A 97 -7.76 0.83 11.84
N ILE A 98 -6.75 1.47 11.27
CA ILE A 98 -5.88 0.86 10.27
C ILE A 98 -4.71 0.18 10.98
N ARG A 99 -4.68 -1.15 10.96
CA ARG A 99 -3.57 -1.90 11.55
C ARG A 99 -2.32 -1.80 10.67
N LEU A 100 -1.26 -1.23 11.21
CA LEU A 100 0.08 -1.32 10.64
C LEU A 100 0.76 -2.62 11.06
N HIS A 101 0.95 -3.53 10.11
CA HIS A 101 1.55 -4.84 10.36
C HIS A 101 3.04 -4.84 10.00
N ALA A 102 3.89 -5.22 10.95
CA ALA A 102 5.33 -5.42 10.73
C ALA A 102 5.56 -6.65 9.84
N ALA A 103 5.54 -6.44 8.54
CA ALA A 103 5.60 -7.51 7.53
C ALA A 103 7.05 -7.97 7.23
N ARG A 104 8.06 -7.26 7.75
CA ARG A 104 9.48 -7.63 7.67
C ARG A 104 10.32 -6.78 8.64
N PRO A 105 11.52 -7.23 9.04
CA PRO A 105 12.47 -6.41 9.79
C PRO A 105 12.94 -5.18 9.00
N ALA A 106 13.39 -4.14 9.72
CA ALA A 106 14.01 -2.96 9.12
C ALA A 106 15.26 -3.35 8.30
N GLY A 107 15.42 -2.76 7.12
CA GLY A 107 16.59 -3.01 6.24
C GLY A 107 16.59 -4.34 5.47
N VAL A 108 15.72 -5.30 5.79
CA VAL A 108 15.61 -6.60 5.08
C VAL A 108 14.73 -6.45 3.85
N ASN A 109 15.22 -6.81 2.66
CA ASN A 109 14.50 -6.64 1.38
C ASN A 109 13.88 -7.91 0.80
N GLU A 110 14.08 -9.04 1.46
CA GLU A 110 13.44 -10.30 1.13
C GLU A 110 12.04 -10.43 1.75
N PRO A 111 11.09 -11.07 1.05
CA PRO A 111 9.87 -11.59 1.66
C PRO A 111 10.11 -12.44 2.91
N THR A 112 9.27 -12.26 3.94
CA THR A 112 9.30 -13.07 5.18
C THR A 112 7.96 -13.77 5.43
N ALA A 113 7.93 -14.67 6.41
CA ALA A 113 6.69 -15.36 6.82
C ALA A 113 5.65 -14.39 7.39
N GLU A 114 6.09 -13.35 8.12
CA GLU A 114 5.23 -12.29 8.62
C GLU A 114 4.59 -11.51 7.48
N GLY A 115 5.32 -11.28 6.39
CA GLY A 115 4.77 -10.68 5.18
C GLY A 115 3.71 -11.56 4.51
N VAL A 116 3.87 -12.89 4.56
CA VAL A 116 2.87 -13.83 4.05
C VAL A 116 1.60 -13.76 4.89
N ALA A 117 1.73 -13.85 6.21
CA ALA A 117 0.60 -13.72 7.13
C ALA A 117 -0.16 -12.40 6.94
N GLY A 118 0.56 -11.28 6.76
CA GLY A 118 -0.05 -9.99 6.47
C GLY A 118 -0.77 -9.95 5.12
N SER A 119 -0.19 -10.57 4.09
CA SER A 119 -0.82 -10.65 2.77
C SER A 119 -2.09 -11.51 2.78
N GLU A 120 -2.10 -12.59 3.54
CA GLU A 120 -3.28 -13.44 3.77
C GLU A 120 -4.38 -12.70 4.53
N ALA A 121 -4.02 -11.89 5.54
CA ALA A 121 -4.97 -11.04 6.24
C ALA A 121 -5.59 -9.99 5.31
N ILE A 122 -4.78 -9.36 4.45
CA ILE A 122 -5.27 -8.43 3.42
C ILE A 122 -6.24 -9.12 2.45
N LEU A 123 -5.87 -10.30 1.92
CA LEU A 123 -6.72 -11.05 0.99
C LEU A 123 -8.06 -11.44 1.61
N ARG A 124 -8.06 -11.83 2.88
CA ARG A 124 -9.27 -12.15 3.63
C ARG A 124 -10.16 -10.93 3.81
N LEU A 125 -9.56 -9.83 4.27
CA LEU A 125 -10.29 -8.59 4.53
C LEU A 125 -10.96 -8.04 3.26
N VAL A 126 -10.26 -8.02 2.12
CA VAL A 126 -10.89 -7.57 0.86
C VAL A 126 -11.89 -8.58 0.30
N GLY A 127 -11.74 -9.87 0.60
CA GLY A 127 -12.67 -10.93 0.19
C GLY A 127 -14.00 -10.91 0.94
N GLU A 128 -14.07 -10.18 2.06
CA GLU A 128 -15.28 -9.95 2.86
C GLU A 128 -16.06 -8.69 2.41
N ALA A 129 -15.58 -7.98 1.38
CA ALA A 129 -16.21 -6.76 0.87
C ALA A 129 -17.57 -7.05 0.21
N THR A 130 -18.50 -6.11 0.34
CA THR A 130 -19.83 -6.13 -0.28
C THR A 130 -19.98 -5.01 -1.32
N PRO A 131 -21.05 -5.02 -2.14
CA PRO A 131 -21.30 -3.97 -3.13
C PRO A 131 -21.45 -2.56 -2.56
N GLU A 132 -21.67 -2.42 -1.26
CA GLU A 132 -21.80 -1.16 -0.53
C GLU A 132 -20.47 -0.65 0.07
N ASP A 133 -19.38 -1.43 -0.08
CA ASP A 133 -18.07 -1.10 0.45
C ASP A 133 -17.14 -0.47 -0.60
N LEU A 134 -16.20 0.35 -0.10
CA LEU A 134 -15.05 0.84 -0.83
C LEU A 134 -13.77 0.15 -0.33
N VAL A 135 -13.02 -0.49 -1.23
CA VAL A 135 -11.66 -0.95 -0.95
C VAL A 135 -10.66 0.09 -1.44
N LEU A 136 -9.91 0.68 -0.51
CA LEU A 136 -8.84 1.63 -0.79
C LEU A 136 -7.47 0.95 -0.59
N VAL A 137 -6.70 0.84 -1.67
CA VAL A 137 -5.40 0.17 -1.71
C VAL A 137 -4.27 1.19 -1.67
N LEU A 138 -3.50 1.21 -0.59
CA LEU A 138 -2.35 2.09 -0.39
C LEU A 138 -1.06 1.36 -0.79
N ILE A 139 -0.38 1.80 -1.85
CA ILE A 139 0.88 1.19 -2.31
C ILE A 139 1.99 2.22 -2.32
N SER A 140 3.16 1.83 -1.82
CA SER A 140 4.39 2.57 -2.03
C SER A 140 5.57 1.62 -2.28
N GLY A 141 6.76 2.20 -2.47
CA GLY A 141 8.03 1.47 -2.58
C GLY A 141 8.19 0.37 -1.52
N GLY A 142 8.67 -0.80 -1.96
CA GLY A 142 8.85 -2.01 -1.13
C GLY A 142 7.72 -3.04 -1.18
N GLY A 143 6.61 -2.77 -1.88
CA GLY A 143 5.46 -3.69 -1.97
C GLY A 143 5.80 -5.10 -2.47
N SER A 144 6.85 -5.26 -3.27
CA SER A 144 7.34 -6.56 -3.73
C SER A 144 7.67 -7.54 -2.59
N ALA A 145 8.29 -7.04 -1.51
CA ALA A 145 8.71 -7.81 -0.34
C ALA A 145 7.68 -7.77 0.79
N LEU A 146 6.86 -6.71 0.86
CA LEU A 146 5.85 -6.50 1.89
C LEU A 146 4.50 -7.16 1.55
N LEU A 147 4.24 -7.53 0.29
CA LEU A 147 3.06 -8.30 -0.14
C LEU A 147 3.40 -9.66 -0.77
N PRO A 148 4.12 -10.56 -0.07
CA PRO A 148 4.30 -11.91 -0.57
C PRO A 148 3.04 -12.75 -0.30
N ALA A 149 2.30 -13.09 -1.33
CA ALA A 149 1.25 -14.11 -1.23
C ALA A 149 1.55 -15.19 -2.26
N PRO A 150 2.20 -16.31 -1.90
CA PRO A 150 2.29 -17.49 -2.76
C PRO A 150 0.91 -17.99 -3.19
N VAL A 151 0.83 -18.67 -4.32
CA VAL A 151 -0.41 -19.37 -4.71
C VAL A 151 -0.50 -20.72 -3.98
N SER A 152 -1.70 -21.30 -3.92
CA SER A 152 -1.90 -22.63 -3.35
C SER A 152 -0.92 -23.66 -3.95
N GLY A 153 -0.32 -24.49 -3.10
CA GLY A 153 0.67 -25.49 -3.51
C GLY A 153 2.10 -24.96 -3.69
N ILE A 154 2.36 -23.66 -3.49
CA ILE A 154 3.70 -23.07 -3.55
C ILE A 154 4.05 -22.45 -2.20
N THR A 155 5.20 -22.83 -1.64
CA THR A 155 5.68 -22.24 -0.38
C THR A 155 6.38 -20.90 -0.60
N LEU A 156 6.61 -20.15 0.48
CA LEU A 156 7.46 -18.96 0.42
C LEU A 156 8.89 -19.32 -0.02
N GLU A 157 9.42 -20.45 0.45
CA GLU A 157 10.74 -20.93 0.10
C GLU A 157 10.86 -21.22 -1.40
N ASP A 158 9.88 -21.90 -2.00
CA ASP A 158 9.83 -22.15 -3.44
C ASP A 158 9.89 -20.84 -4.23
N LYS A 159 9.11 -19.84 -3.80
CA LYS A 159 9.06 -18.52 -4.46
C LYS A 159 10.40 -17.79 -4.36
N LEU A 160 11.08 -17.89 -3.22
CA LEU A 160 12.43 -17.33 -3.03
C LEU A 160 13.46 -18.08 -3.88
N ALA A 161 13.39 -19.41 -3.94
CA ALA A 161 14.28 -20.24 -4.74
C ALA A 161 14.16 -19.92 -6.23
N VAL A 162 12.94 -19.88 -6.77
CA VAL A 162 12.69 -19.50 -8.18
C VAL A 162 13.20 -18.10 -8.48
N THR A 163 12.94 -17.13 -7.59
CA THR A 163 13.43 -15.75 -7.76
C THR A 163 14.95 -15.71 -7.84
N ARG A 164 15.65 -16.41 -6.94
CA ARG A 164 17.13 -16.50 -6.93
C ARG A 164 17.67 -17.16 -8.20
N LEU A 165 17.09 -18.29 -8.62
CA LEU A 165 17.52 -19.00 -9.83
C LEU A 165 17.37 -18.15 -11.09
N LEU A 166 16.26 -17.42 -11.23
CA LEU A 166 16.04 -16.51 -12.36
C LEU A 166 17.07 -15.36 -12.37
N MET A 167 17.34 -14.76 -11.20
CA MET A 167 18.35 -13.71 -11.08
C MET A 167 19.75 -14.22 -11.45
N LEU A 168 20.14 -15.40 -10.95
CA LEU A 168 21.43 -16.04 -11.28
C LEU A 168 21.54 -16.42 -12.76
N SER A 169 20.42 -16.66 -13.43
CA SER A 169 20.35 -16.97 -14.86
C SER A 169 20.32 -15.72 -15.75
N GLY A 170 20.45 -14.51 -15.18
CA GLY A 170 20.47 -13.26 -15.94
C GLY A 170 19.09 -12.82 -16.44
N ALA A 171 18.00 -13.28 -15.83
CA ALA A 171 16.66 -12.83 -16.21
C ALA A 171 16.50 -11.32 -16.01
N THR A 172 15.92 -10.65 -17.01
CA THR A 172 15.56 -9.24 -16.91
C THR A 172 14.47 -9.01 -15.85
N ILE A 173 14.33 -7.77 -15.37
CA ILE A 173 13.28 -7.41 -14.41
C ILE A 173 11.87 -7.76 -14.91
N ASN A 174 11.62 -7.60 -16.21
CA ASN A 174 10.33 -7.92 -16.83
C ASN A 174 10.06 -9.43 -16.84
N GLN A 175 11.07 -10.25 -17.17
CA GLN A 175 10.97 -11.71 -17.12
C GLN A 175 10.76 -12.20 -15.69
N LEU A 176 11.52 -11.64 -14.73
CA LEU A 176 11.38 -11.95 -13.32
C LEU A 176 9.96 -11.62 -12.81
N ASN A 177 9.45 -10.42 -13.14
CA ASN A 177 8.10 -10.00 -12.76
C ASN A 177 7.01 -10.84 -13.43
N CYS A 178 7.21 -11.27 -14.68
CA CYS A 178 6.28 -12.18 -15.37
C CYS A 178 6.07 -13.48 -14.57
N VAL A 179 7.16 -14.13 -14.14
CA VAL A 179 7.08 -15.35 -13.31
C VAL A 179 6.52 -15.05 -11.92
N ARG A 180 7.02 -14.00 -11.25
CA ARG A 180 6.58 -13.64 -9.89
C ARG A 180 5.09 -13.31 -9.81
N LYS A 181 4.50 -12.72 -10.86
CA LYS A 181 3.06 -12.46 -10.96
C LYS A 181 2.26 -13.78 -11.00
N ARG A 182 2.73 -14.79 -11.74
CA ARG A 182 2.06 -16.11 -11.82
C ARG A 182 2.15 -16.93 -10.54
N LEU A 183 3.24 -16.76 -9.78
CA LEU A 183 3.42 -17.39 -8.47
C LEU A 183 2.81 -16.58 -7.32
N SER A 184 1.85 -15.70 -7.59
CA SER A 184 1.27 -14.85 -6.54
C SER A 184 -0.25 -14.74 -6.57
N ALA A 185 -0.87 -14.85 -5.39
CA ALA A 185 -2.29 -14.60 -5.21
C ALA A 185 -2.67 -13.11 -5.26
N VAL A 186 -1.74 -12.19 -4.92
CA VAL A 186 -2.00 -10.73 -4.89
C VAL A 186 -1.52 -10.00 -6.15
N LYS A 187 -0.40 -10.42 -6.76
CA LYS A 187 0.20 -9.71 -7.90
C LYS A 187 -0.54 -10.02 -9.21
N GLY A 188 -0.28 -9.25 -10.27
CA GLY A 188 -0.93 -9.44 -11.57
C GLY A 188 -2.46 -9.29 -11.49
N GLY A 189 -2.92 -8.28 -10.77
CA GLY A 189 -4.34 -8.00 -10.52
C GLY A 189 -5.02 -8.96 -9.53
N GLY A 190 -4.27 -9.83 -8.85
CA GLY A 190 -4.83 -10.79 -7.89
C GLY A 190 -5.57 -10.15 -6.72
N LEU A 191 -5.03 -9.06 -6.17
CA LEU A 191 -5.68 -8.31 -5.09
C LEU A 191 -7.00 -7.68 -5.55
N ALA A 192 -7.02 -7.07 -6.75
CA ALA A 192 -8.24 -6.51 -7.31
C ALA A 192 -9.32 -7.58 -7.57
N ARG A 193 -8.91 -8.79 -8.01
CA ARG A 193 -9.84 -9.92 -8.15
C ARG A 193 -10.39 -10.40 -6.80
N ALA A 194 -9.57 -10.43 -5.76
CA ALA A 194 -10.02 -10.77 -4.41
C ALA A 194 -11.04 -9.77 -3.87
N ALA A 195 -10.92 -8.49 -4.26
CA ALA A 195 -11.85 -7.41 -3.92
C ALA A 195 -13.03 -7.26 -4.90
N SER A 196 -13.31 -8.25 -5.74
CA SER A 196 -14.25 -8.10 -6.89
C SER A 196 -15.71 -7.89 -6.51
N THR A 197 -16.10 -8.19 -5.28
CA THR A 197 -17.45 -7.96 -4.75
C THR A 197 -17.64 -6.56 -4.18
N ALA A 198 -16.55 -5.81 -3.96
CA ALA A 198 -16.63 -4.43 -3.49
C ALA A 198 -17.37 -3.54 -4.50
N GLY A 199 -18.13 -2.56 -4.01
CA GLY A 199 -18.75 -1.54 -4.87
C GLY A 199 -17.74 -0.76 -5.69
N ALA A 200 -16.56 -0.52 -5.10
CA ALA A 200 -15.42 0.06 -5.80
C ALA A 200 -14.08 -0.39 -5.21
N VAL A 201 -13.06 -0.40 -6.07
CA VAL A 201 -11.65 -0.57 -5.68
C VAL A 201 -10.86 0.62 -6.20
N GLN A 202 -10.16 1.32 -5.31
CA GLN A 202 -9.33 2.48 -5.64
C GLN A 202 -7.90 2.26 -5.17
N GLY A 203 -6.92 2.67 -5.98
CA GLY A 203 -5.50 2.60 -5.62
C GLY A 203 -4.92 4.00 -5.42
N LEU A 204 -4.23 4.22 -4.31
CA LEU A 204 -3.36 5.37 -4.08
C LEU A 204 -1.92 4.88 -4.07
N LEU A 205 -1.13 5.32 -5.05
CA LEU A 205 0.21 4.81 -5.29
C LEU A 205 1.24 5.94 -5.21
N ILE A 206 2.28 5.73 -4.40
CA ILE A 206 3.49 6.56 -4.38
C ILE A 206 4.60 5.76 -5.06
N SER A 207 4.93 6.14 -6.29
CA SER A 207 5.91 5.47 -7.13
C SER A 207 7.34 5.91 -6.79
N ASP A 208 8.23 4.93 -6.64
CA ASP A 208 9.69 5.11 -6.60
C ASP A 208 10.37 4.59 -7.88
N VAL A 209 9.59 4.37 -8.94
CA VAL A 209 10.05 3.83 -10.23
C VAL A 209 9.95 4.90 -11.31
N ILE A 210 11.05 5.14 -12.03
CA ILE A 210 11.09 6.13 -13.11
C ILE A 210 10.06 5.79 -14.20
N GLY A 211 9.21 6.76 -14.53
CA GLY A 211 8.17 6.64 -15.55
C GLY A 211 6.86 6.02 -15.05
N ASP A 212 6.75 5.76 -13.75
CA ASP A 212 5.53 5.28 -13.06
C ASP A 212 4.80 4.10 -13.73
N PRO A 213 5.52 3.04 -14.18
CA PRO A 213 4.86 1.85 -14.70
C PRO A 213 4.08 1.14 -13.60
N LEU A 214 2.82 0.79 -13.88
CA LEU A 214 1.93 0.12 -12.93
C LEU A 214 1.92 -1.40 -13.06
N ASP A 215 2.64 -1.97 -14.03
CA ASP A 215 2.52 -3.39 -14.41
C ASP A 215 3.35 -4.36 -13.58
#